data_AF-D3K9T9-F1
#
_entry.id   AF-D3K9T9-F1
#
_cell.length_a   1.000
_cell.length_b   1.000
_cell.length_c   1.000
_cell.angle_alpha   90.00
_cell.angle_beta   90.00
_cell.angle_gamma   90.00
#
_symmetry.space_group_name_H-M   'P 1'
#
loop_
_entity.id
_entity.type
_entity.pdbx_description
1 polymer ?
#
loop_
_entity_poly.entity_id
_entity_poly.type
_entity_poly.pdbx_seq_one_letter_code
_entity_poly.pdbx_strand_id
1 'polypeptide(L)'
;IDQEVKERAISCMGQIICSLGDNLGSDLPSTLQIFLERLKNEITRLTTVKALTLIAGSPLKIDLRPVLGEGVPILASFLRKNQRALKLGTLSALDILIKNYSDSLTAAMIDAVLDELPPLISESDMHVSQMAISFLTTLAKVYPSSLSKISGSILNELIGLVRSPLLQGGALSAMLEFFQALVVTGTSNLGYMDLLRMLTGPVYSQSTALTH
;
A
#
# COMPACT_ATOMS: atom_id res chain seq x y z
N ILE A 1 0.52 22.91 24.32
CA ILE A 1 1.42 22.96 23.14
C ILE A 1 0.54 22.95 21.90
N ASP A 2 0.76 23.94 21.05
CA ASP A 2 0.08 24.17 19.78
C ASP A 2 0.23 22.98 18.79
N GLN A 3 -0.80 22.72 17.98
CA GLN A 3 -0.81 21.60 17.03
C GLN A 3 0.28 21.75 15.97
N GLU A 4 0.48 22.95 15.44
CA GLU A 4 1.46 23.22 14.40
C GLU A 4 2.87 22.91 14.91
N VAL A 5 3.17 23.31 16.15
CA VAL A 5 4.46 23.03 16.79
C VAL A 5 4.71 21.52 16.90
N LYS A 6 3.69 20.72 17.22
CA LYS A 6 3.82 19.25 17.28
C LYS A 6 4.10 18.65 15.91
N GLU A 7 3.37 19.08 14.88
CA GLU A 7 3.55 18.57 13.52
C GLU A 7 4.93 18.96 12.94
N ARG A 8 5.38 20.19 13.20
CA ARG A 8 6.72 20.65 12.82
C ARG A 8 7.82 19.88 13.55
N ALA A 9 7.65 19.58 14.83
CA ALA A 9 8.59 18.75 15.58
C ALA A 9 8.70 17.33 15.01
N ILE A 10 7.57 16.68 14.69
CA ILE A 10 7.57 15.34 14.07
C ILE A 10 8.24 15.36 12.71
N SER A 11 7.93 16.34 11.87
CA SER A 11 8.53 16.48 10.54
C SER A 11 10.05 16.72 10.62
N CYS A 12 10.47 17.62 11.52
CA CYS A 12 11.88 17.91 11.75
C CYS A 12 12.64 16.68 12.25
N MET A 13 12.10 15.98 13.26
CA MET A 13 12.72 14.75 13.76
C MET A 13 12.77 13.66 12.69
N GLY A 14 11.73 13.54 11.85
CA GLY A 14 11.75 12.62 10.71
C GLY A 14 12.90 12.92 9.74
N GLN A 15 13.16 14.20 9.47
CA GLN A 15 14.28 14.62 8.62
C GLN A 15 15.64 14.34 9.29
N ILE A 16 15.76 14.58 10.60
CA ILE A 16 16.97 14.25 11.37
C ILE A 16 17.26 12.76 11.27
N ILE A 17 16.29 11.90 11.56
CA ILE A 17 16.48 10.44 11.45
C ILE A 17 16.81 10.03 10.02
N CYS A 18 16.13 10.60 9.02
CA CYS A 18 16.38 10.29 7.62
C CYS A 18 17.81 10.65 7.17
N SER A 19 18.37 11.75 7.69
CA SER A 19 19.66 12.30 7.22
C SER A 19 20.85 11.96 8.11
N LEU A 20 20.60 11.69 9.40
CA LEU A 20 21.61 11.53 10.46
C LEU A 20 21.29 10.35 11.39
N GLY A 21 20.32 9.49 11.06
CA GLY A 21 19.85 8.39 11.92
C GLY A 21 20.92 7.35 12.26
N ASP A 22 21.95 7.23 11.42
CA ASP A 22 23.15 6.43 11.65
C ASP A 22 24.02 6.94 12.81
N ASN A 23 23.88 8.22 13.17
CA ASN A 23 24.60 8.86 14.27
C ASN A 23 23.77 8.95 15.56
N LEU A 24 22.50 8.53 15.56
CA LEU A 24 21.63 8.59 16.75
C LEU A 24 21.94 7.49 17.79
N GLY A 25 22.68 6.44 17.40
CA GLY A 25 23.10 5.38 18.31
C GLY A 25 21.93 4.74 19.08
N SER A 26 22.03 4.72 20.41
CA SER A 26 21.05 4.10 21.31
C SER A 26 19.72 4.85 21.44
N ASP A 27 19.65 6.10 20.98
CA ASP A 27 18.44 6.92 21.09
C ASP A 27 17.45 6.67 19.94
N LEU A 28 17.88 5.99 18.88
CA LEU A 28 17.03 5.70 17.73
C LEU A 28 15.81 4.84 18.10
N PRO A 29 15.95 3.68 18.79
CA PRO A 29 14.79 2.83 19.10
C PRO A 29 13.74 3.53 19.98
N SER A 30 14.17 4.28 21.00
CA SER A 30 13.26 5.03 21.88
C SER A 30 12.56 6.15 21.11
N THR A 31 13.26 6.81 20.19
CA THR A 31 12.67 7.82 19.30
C THR A 31 11.63 7.22 18.36
N LEU A 32 11.92 6.06 17.74
CA LEU A 32 10.96 5.36 16.88
C LEU A 32 9.70 4.94 17.65
N GLN A 33 9.84 4.56 18.92
CA GLN A 33 8.69 4.27 19.78
C GLN A 33 7.80 5.52 19.99
N ILE A 34 8.40 6.70 20.11
CA ILE A 34 7.64 7.97 20.16
C ILE A 34 6.88 8.21 18.84
N PHE A 35 7.47 7.89 17.68
CA PHE A 35 6.75 7.94 16.41
C PHE A 35 5.54 7.01 16.43
N LEU A 36 5.68 5.79 16.95
CA LEU A 36 4.58 4.84 17.05
C LEU A 36 3.44 5.36 17.97
N GLU A 37 3.76 6.05 19.06
CA GLU A 37 2.76 6.73 19.89
C GLU A 37 2.07 7.89 19.16
N ARG A 38 2.83 8.69 18.40
CA ARG A 38 2.28 9.80 17.61
C ARG A 38 1.46 9.31 16.42
N LEU A 39 1.74 8.11 15.93
CA LEU A 39 0.96 7.43 14.89
C LEU A 39 -0.45 7.10 15.40
N LYS A 40 -0.57 6.67 16.66
CA LYS A 40 -1.86 6.35 17.30
C LYS A 40 -2.73 7.59 17.57
N ASN A 41 -2.13 8.78 17.60
CA ASN A 41 -2.84 10.02 17.92
C ASN A 41 -3.47 10.65 16.67
N GLU A 42 -4.77 10.96 16.77
CA GLU A 42 -5.59 11.47 15.67
C GLU A 42 -5.05 12.75 15.03
N ILE A 43 -4.50 13.64 15.84
CA ILE A 43 -4.00 14.94 15.40
C ILE A 43 -2.68 14.76 14.65
N THR A 44 -1.80 13.88 15.13
CA THR A 44 -0.43 13.75 14.60
C THR A 44 -0.24 12.63 13.59
N ARG A 45 -1.22 11.74 13.39
CA ARG A 45 -1.05 10.53 12.57
C ARG A 45 -0.60 10.79 11.15
N LEU A 46 -1.20 11.74 10.42
CA LEU A 46 -0.85 12.01 9.03
C LEU A 46 0.61 12.49 8.89
N THR A 47 1.02 13.40 9.75
CA THR A 47 2.39 13.93 9.77
C THR A 47 3.39 12.83 10.15
N THR A 48 3.01 11.96 11.08
CA THR A 48 3.81 10.80 11.48
C THR A 48 3.95 9.79 10.35
N VAL A 49 2.87 9.51 9.61
CA VAL A 49 2.89 8.65 8.40
C VAL A 49 3.90 9.18 7.40
N LYS A 50 3.83 10.47 7.04
CA LYS A 50 4.76 11.09 6.09
C LYS A 50 6.21 11.01 6.55
N ALA A 51 6.46 11.24 7.83
CA ALA A 51 7.80 11.15 8.40
C ALA A 51 8.33 9.71 8.38
N LEU A 52 7.50 8.71 8.70
CA LEU A 52 7.88 7.29 8.59
C LEU A 52 8.15 6.88 7.14
N THR A 53 7.36 7.35 6.17
CA THR A 53 7.64 7.15 4.74
C THR A 53 9.02 7.69 4.35
N LEU A 54 9.35 8.91 4.83
CA LEU A 54 10.65 9.54 4.57
C LEU A 54 11.79 8.73 5.19
N ILE A 55 11.67 8.32 6.45
CA ILE A 55 12.70 7.52 7.14
C ILE A 55 12.88 6.17 6.43
N ALA A 56 11.78 5.50 6.09
CA ALA A 56 11.79 4.20 5.42
C ALA A 56 12.50 4.24 4.06
N GLY A 57 12.42 5.37 3.36
CA GLY A 57 13.09 5.62 2.07
C GLY A 57 14.51 6.17 2.16
N SER A 58 15.05 6.36 3.37
CA SER A 58 16.39 6.92 3.55
C SER A 58 17.46 6.01 2.93
N PRO A 59 18.48 6.58 2.25
CA PRO A 59 19.62 5.81 1.76
C PRO A 59 20.46 5.20 2.90
N LEU A 60 20.30 5.68 4.14
CA LEU A 60 21.01 5.18 5.32
C LEU A 60 20.51 3.80 5.79
N LYS A 61 19.40 3.29 5.24
CA LYS A 61 18.79 2.01 5.63
C LYS A 61 18.54 1.90 7.15
N ILE A 62 17.93 2.96 7.71
CA ILE A 62 17.58 3.04 9.12
C ILE A 62 16.73 1.83 9.54
N ASP A 63 17.07 1.17 10.64
CA ASP A 63 16.33 -0.02 11.06
C ASP A 63 14.96 0.34 11.66
N LEU A 64 13.89 0.16 10.88
CA LEU A 64 12.51 0.36 11.33
C LEU A 64 11.86 -0.91 11.90
N ARG A 65 12.53 -2.07 11.84
CA ARG A 65 11.98 -3.38 12.27
C ARG A 65 11.32 -3.36 13.65
N PRO A 66 11.86 -2.68 14.69
CA PRO A 66 11.28 -2.69 16.03
C PRO A 66 9.83 -2.18 16.09
N VAL A 67 9.43 -1.29 15.18
CA VAL A 67 8.09 -0.67 15.19
C VAL A 67 7.14 -1.26 14.14
N LEU A 68 7.61 -2.12 13.23
CA LEU A 68 6.77 -2.62 12.14
C LEU A 68 5.62 -3.50 12.65
N GLY A 69 5.89 -4.38 13.62
CA GLY A 69 4.93 -5.36 14.12
C GLY A 69 3.62 -4.72 14.60
N GLU A 70 3.69 -3.57 15.26
CA GLU A 70 2.51 -2.80 15.66
C GLU A 70 2.14 -1.71 14.63
N GLY A 71 3.12 -1.09 13.99
CA GLY A 71 2.93 0.02 13.07
C GLY A 71 2.17 -0.36 11.79
N VAL A 72 2.45 -1.52 11.19
CA VAL A 72 1.78 -1.94 9.94
C VAL A 72 0.28 -2.19 10.13
N PRO A 73 -0.17 -2.93 11.16
CA PRO A 73 -1.60 -3.04 11.47
C PRO A 73 -2.29 -1.68 11.74
N ILE A 74 -1.60 -0.75 12.41
CA ILE A 74 -2.12 0.61 12.62
C ILE A 74 -2.29 1.33 11.29
N LEU A 75 -1.29 1.28 10.40
CA LEU A 75 -1.36 1.86 9.06
C LEU A 75 -2.52 1.24 8.26
N ALA A 76 -2.68 -0.08 8.27
CA ALA A 76 -3.81 -0.75 7.62
C ALA A 76 -5.14 -0.17 8.11
N SER A 77 -5.32 0.02 9.42
CA SER A 77 -6.54 0.60 9.98
C SER A 77 -6.87 2.01 9.48
N PHE A 78 -5.88 2.78 9.00
CA PHE A 78 -6.09 4.11 8.42
C PHE A 78 -6.71 4.07 7.04
N LEU A 79 -6.58 2.96 6.31
CA LEU A 79 -7.18 2.79 5.00
C LEU A 79 -8.72 2.78 5.05
N ARG A 80 -9.31 2.38 6.18
CA ARG A 80 -10.76 2.47 6.43
C ARG A 80 -11.26 3.89 6.71
N LYS A 81 -10.38 4.84 7.06
CA LYS A 81 -10.79 6.18 7.49
C LYS A 81 -11.23 7.02 6.30
N ASN A 82 -12.31 7.80 6.46
CA ASN A 82 -12.80 8.70 5.42
C ASN A 82 -11.96 10.00 5.33
N GLN A 83 -10.64 9.85 5.19
CA GLN A 83 -9.70 10.96 5.08
C GLN A 83 -8.74 10.68 3.92
N ARG A 84 -9.00 11.30 2.76
CA ARG A 84 -8.27 11.05 1.51
C ARG A 84 -6.75 11.21 1.65
N ALA A 85 -6.28 12.29 2.28
CA ALA A 85 -4.86 12.54 2.48
C ALA A 85 -4.19 11.46 3.34
N LEU A 86 -4.91 10.91 4.32
CA LEU A 86 -4.42 9.83 5.17
C LEU A 86 -4.33 8.51 4.40
N LYS A 87 -5.34 8.16 3.60
CA LYS A 87 -5.30 6.98 2.71
C LYS A 87 -4.08 7.01 1.79
N LEU A 88 -3.87 8.12 1.08
CA LEU A 88 -2.76 8.27 0.14
C LEU A 88 -1.40 8.21 0.85
N GLY A 89 -1.24 8.93 1.96
CA GLY A 89 -0.02 8.88 2.75
C GLY A 89 0.27 7.47 3.28
N THR A 90 -0.76 6.76 3.73
CA THR A 90 -0.64 5.40 4.26
C THR A 90 -0.26 4.40 3.16
N LEU A 91 -0.89 4.44 1.99
CA LEU A 91 -0.52 3.59 0.85
C LEU A 91 0.94 3.82 0.43
N SER A 92 1.38 5.07 0.38
CA SER A 92 2.78 5.40 0.09
C SER A 92 3.75 4.88 1.16
N ALA A 93 3.38 4.98 2.45
CA ALA A 93 4.17 4.43 3.55
C ALA A 93 4.27 2.90 3.47
N LEU A 94 3.14 2.22 3.27
CA LEU A 94 3.09 0.76 3.17
C LEU A 94 3.90 0.25 1.98
N ASP A 95 3.83 0.91 0.83
CA ASP A 95 4.60 0.55 -0.37
C ASP A 95 6.12 0.61 -0.13
N ILE A 96 6.62 1.68 0.50
CA ILE A 96 8.06 1.80 0.77
C ILE A 96 8.53 0.86 1.89
N LEU A 97 7.68 0.61 2.90
CA LEU A 97 7.99 -0.33 3.97
C LEU A 97 8.12 -1.76 3.42
N ILE A 98 7.23 -2.16 2.52
CA ILE A 98 7.31 -3.46 1.85
C ILE A 98 8.57 -3.58 1.00
N LYS A 99 8.93 -2.54 0.24
CA LYS A 99 10.14 -2.56 -0.61
C LYS A 99 11.43 -2.74 0.19
N ASN A 100 11.52 -2.11 1.36
CA ASN A 100 12.78 -1.99 2.09
C ASN A 100 12.90 -2.91 3.31
N TYR A 101 11.79 -3.47 3.80
CA TYR A 101 11.76 -4.29 5.03
C TYR A 101 10.95 -5.59 4.87
N SER A 102 10.81 -6.11 3.63
CA SER A 102 10.05 -7.34 3.35
C SER A 102 10.48 -8.54 4.20
N ASP A 103 11.75 -8.61 4.60
CA ASP A 103 12.30 -9.67 5.46
C ASP A 103 11.70 -9.69 6.87
N SER A 104 11.16 -8.57 7.34
CA SER A 104 10.59 -8.43 8.69
C SER A 104 9.06 -8.36 8.70
N LEU A 105 8.41 -8.51 7.55
CA LEU A 105 6.96 -8.49 7.44
C LEU A 105 6.39 -9.90 7.56
N THR A 106 5.43 -10.07 8.47
CA THR A 106 4.73 -11.36 8.65
C THR A 106 3.52 -11.45 7.74
N ALA A 107 3.08 -12.67 7.43
CA ALA A 107 1.85 -12.90 6.67
C ALA A 107 0.64 -12.19 7.30
N ALA A 108 0.52 -12.21 8.64
CA ALA A 108 -0.57 -11.54 9.35
C ALA A 108 -0.58 -10.01 9.15
N MET A 109 0.60 -9.39 9.03
CA MET A 109 0.70 -7.94 8.78
C MET A 109 0.28 -7.59 7.35
N ILE A 110 0.67 -8.41 6.38
CA ILE A 110 0.28 -8.22 4.97
C ILE A 110 -1.23 -8.44 4.82
N ASP A 111 -1.75 -9.51 5.43
CA ASP A 111 -3.16 -9.83 5.45
C ASP A 111 -4.02 -8.69 6.00
N ALA A 112 -3.59 -8.08 7.11
CA ALA A 112 -4.27 -6.92 7.68
C ALA A 112 -4.37 -5.74 6.70
N VAL A 113 -3.39 -5.56 5.81
CA VAL A 113 -3.46 -4.53 4.76
C VAL A 113 -4.36 -4.98 3.61
N LEU A 114 -4.21 -6.21 3.14
CA LEU A 114 -4.98 -6.75 2.01
C LEU A 114 -6.48 -6.73 2.27
N ASP A 115 -6.91 -7.00 3.50
CA ASP A 115 -8.32 -6.98 3.89
C ASP A 115 -8.95 -5.57 3.73
N GLU A 116 -8.15 -4.49 3.64
CA GLU A 116 -8.60 -3.10 3.49
C GLU A 116 -8.62 -2.57 2.07
N LEU A 117 -7.99 -3.27 1.13
CA LEU A 117 -7.80 -2.78 -0.24
C LEU A 117 -9.06 -2.82 -1.12
N PRO A 118 -9.98 -3.80 -1.02
CA PRO A 118 -11.14 -3.86 -1.91
C PRO A 118 -11.93 -2.54 -2.01
N PRO A 119 -12.34 -1.87 -0.92
CA PRO A 119 -13.08 -0.61 -1.02
C PRO A 119 -12.25 0.57 -1.54
N LEU A 120 -10.92 0.43 -1.64
CA LEU A 120 -10.04 1.45 -2.22
C LEU A 120 -9.91 1.32 -3.74
N ILE A 121 -10.24 0.16 -4.31
CA ILE A 121 -10.17 -0.12 -5.74
C ILE A 121 -11.54 0.22 -6.33
N SER A 122 -11.75 1.50 -6.62
CA SER A 122 -13.03 2.02 -7.09
C SER A 122 -12.84 3.17 -8.07
N GLU A 123 -13.77 3.34 -9.00
CA GLU A 123 -13.77 4.49 -9.91
C GLU A 123 -14.10 5.82 -9.22
N SER A 124 -14.57 5.78 -7.96
CA SER A 124 -14.90 6.98 -7.16
C SER A 124 -13.70 7.85 -6.79
N ASP A 125 -12.51 7.26 -6.59
CA ASP A 125 -11.24 7.99 -6.40
C ASP A 125 -10.12 7.27 -7.14
N MET A 126 -9.96 7.60 -8.42
CA MET A 126 -9.02 6.93 -9.31
C MET A 126 -7.56 7.03 -8.86
N HIS A 127 -7.19 8.07 -8.11
CA HIS A 127 -5.83 8.21 -7.59
C HIS A 127 -5.57 7.27 -6.40
N VAL A 128 -6.54 7.13 -5.49
CA VAL A 128 -6.45 6.13 -4.41
C VAL A 128 -6.38 4.72 -5.00
N SER A 129 -7.22 4.41 -6.00
CA SER A 129 -7.17 3.14 -6.73
C SER A 129 -5.81 2.89 -7.36
N GLN A 130 -5.25 3.88 -8.06
CA GLN A 130 -3.90 3.78 -8.63
C GLN A 130 -2.84 3.44 -7.57
N MET A 131 -2.88 4.10 -6.41
CA MET A 131 -1.92 3.85 -5.32
C MET A 131 -2.10 2.46 -4.70
N ALA A 132 -3.34 1.99 -4.53
CA ALA A 132 -3.61 0.64 -4.05
C ALA A 132 -3.10 -0.44 -5.04
N ILE A 133 -3.32 -0.23 -6.34
CA ILE A 133 -2.82 -1.13 -7.40
C ILE A 133 -1.29 -1.12 -7.46
N SER A 134 -0.67 0.05 -7.28
CA SER A 134 0.79 0.17 -7.23
C SER A 134 1.37 -0.61 -6.05
N PHE A 135 0.73 -0.52 -4.88
CA PHE A 135 1.08 -1.32 -3.71
C PHE A 135 0.96 -2.83 -3.98
N LEU A 136 -0.12 -3.29 -4.62
CA LEU A 136 -0.29 -4.69 -5.00
C LEU A 136 0.80 -5.16 -5.98
N THR A 137 1.23 -4.30 -6.90
CA THR A 137 2.33 -4.57 -7.83
C THR A 137 3.64 -4.76 -7.09
N THR A 138 3.92 -3.90 -6.13
CA THR A 138 5.08 -4.04 -5.24
C THR A 138 5.02 -5.35 -4.47
N LEU A 139 3.88 -5.66 -3.86
CA LEU A 139 3.68 -6.89 -3.10
C LEU A 139 3.89 -8.14 -3.97
N ALA A 140 3.41 -8.14 -5.21
CA ALA A 140 3.64 -9.23 -6.14
C ALA A 140 5.10 -9.42 -6.52
N LYS A 141 5.88 -8.34 -6.60
CA LYS A 141 7.32 -8.40 -6.92
C LYS A 141 8.18 -8.85 -5.75
N VAL A 142 7.86 -8.44 -4.51
CA VAL A 142 8.75 -8.65 -3.36
C VAL A 142 8.26 -9.68 -2.35
N TYR A 143 6.97 -10.01 -2.34
CA TYR A 143 6.38 -10.98 -1.42
C TYR A 143 5.30 -11.87 -2.09
N PRO A 144 5.68 -12.68 -3.11
CA PRO A 144 4.72 -13.43 -3.94
C PRO A 144 3.87 -14.47 -3.17
N SER A 145 4.33 -14.93 -2.01
CA SER A 145 3.60 -15.90 -1.18
C SER A 145 2.26 -15.38 -0.66
N SER A 146 2.08 -14.06 -0.59
CA SER A 146 0.81 -13.42 -0.17
C SER A 146 -0.27 -13.39 -1.26
N LEU A 147 0.08 -13.70 -2.51
CA LEU A 147 -0.81 -13.50 -3.65
C LEU A 147 -1.98 -14.49 -3.73
N SER A 148 -1.92 -15.59 -2.97
CA SER A 148 -3.03 -16.54 -2.83
C SER A 148 -4.30 -15.87 -2.29
N LYS A 149 -4.17 -14.75 -1.55
CA LYS A 149 -5.31 -13.98 -1.02
C LYS A 149 -5.86 -12.94 -2.01
N ILE A 150 -5.11 -12.60 -3.05
CA ILE A 150 -5.55 -11.66 -4.09
C ILE A 150 -6.66 -12.26 -4.97
N SER A 151 -6.71 -13.58 -5.12
CA SER A 151 -7.70 -14.27 -5.98
C SER A 151 -9.17 -14.13 -5.53
N GLY A 152 -9.43 -13.43 -4.42
CA GLY A 152 -10.77 -13.15 -3.90
C GLY A 152 -11.33 -11.79 -4.32
N SER A 153 -11.78 -11.01 -3.33
CA SER A 153 -12.43 -9.71 -3.52
C SER A 153 -11.57 -8.72 -4.29
N ILE A 154 -10.27 -8.67 -4.01
CA ILE A 154 -9.33 -7.74 -4.68
C ILE A 154 -9.36 -7.93 -6.20
N LEU A 155 -9.21 -9.17 -6.68
CA LEU A 155 -9.24 -9.45 -8.11
C LEU A 155 -10.60 -9.09 -8.73
N ASN A 156 -11.70 -9.35 -8.04
CA ASN A 156 -13.03 -8.97 -8.54
C ASN A 156 -13.16 -7.45 -8.69
N GLU A 157 -12.68 -6.65 -7.74
CA GLU A 157 -12.70 -5.19 -7.83
C GLU A 157 -11.79 -4.68 -8.96
N LEU A 158 -10.62 -5.29 -9.16
CA LEU A 158 -9.73 -4.95 -10.28
C LEU A 158 -10.39 -5.21 -11.63
N ILE A 159 -11.00 -6.38 -11.82
CA ILE A 159 -11.72 -6.73 -13.05
C ILE A 159 -12.95 -5.84 -13.23
N GLY A 160 -13.62 -5.44 -12.14
CA GLY A 160 -14.68 -4.44 -12.16
C GLY A 160 -14.17 -3.09 -12.68
N LEU A 161 -13.06 -2.61 -12.11
CA LEU A 161 -12.43 -1.33 -12.48
C LEU A 161 -11.93 -1.32 -13.93
N VAL A 162 -11.47 -2.45 -14.47
CA VAL A 162 -11.10 -2.59 -15.90
C VAL A 162 -12.27 -2.24 -16.85
N ARG A 163 -13.51 -2.43 -16.40
CA ARG A 163 -14.72 -2.11 -17.18
C ARG A 163 -15.16 -0.65 -17.04
N SER A 164 -14.52 0.12 -16.16
CA SER A 164 -14.85 1.52 -15.94
C SER A 164 -14.43 2.35 -17.17
N PRO A 165 -15.33 3.19 -17.72
CA PRO A 165 -14.95 4.15 -18.76
C PRO A 165 -14.02 5.25 -18.24
N LEU A 166 -13.86 5.37 -16.91
CA LEU A 166 -12.97 6.34 -16.27
C LEU A 166 -11.54 5.82 -16.12
N LEU A 167 -11.28 4.54 -16.38
CA LEU A 167 -9.96 3.96 -16.27
C LEU A 167 -9.05 4.47 -17.39
N GLN A 168 -8.15 5.40 -17.04
CA GLN A 168 -7.20 6.00 -17.97
C GLN A 168 -5.93 6.48 -17.24
N GLY A 169 -4.92 6.88 -18.01
CA GLY A 169 -3.72 7.53 -17.50
C GLY A 169 -2.97 6.69 -16.45
N GLY A 170 -2.71 7.29 -15.28
CA GLY A 170 -1.92 6.66 -14.22
C GLY A 170 -2.54 5.39 -13.64
N ALA A 171 -3.86 5.34 -13.46
CA ALA A 171 -4.53 4.14 -12.95
C ALA A 171 -4.51 2.98 -13.96
N LEU A 172 -4.69 3.28 -15.25
CA LEU A 172 -4.54 2.27 -16.31
C LEU A 172 -3.11 1.73 -16.36
N SER A 173 -2.11 2.62 -16.28
CA SER A 173 -0.70 2.22 -16.27
C SER A 173 -0.39 1.30 -15.08
N ALA A 174 -0.84 1.65 -13.88
CA ALA A 174 -0.70 0.81 -12.70
C ALA A 174 -1.41 -0.54 -12.85
N MET A 175 -2.61 -0.57 -13.44
CA MET A 175 -3.34 -1.81 -13.71
C MET A 175 -2.58 -2.75 -14.64
N LEU A 176 -1.98 -2.21 -15.71
CA LEU A 176 -1.18 -2.99 -16.65
C LEU A 176 0.09 -3.54 -15.98
N GLU A 177 0.81 -2.70 -15.23
CA GLU A 177 1.99 -3.12 -14.47
C GLU A 177 1.67 -4.20 -13.44
N PHE A 178 0.53 -4.10 -12.77
CA PHE A 178 0.06 -5.10 -11.82
C PHE A 178 -0.15 -6.46 -12.49
N PHE A 179 -0.92 -6.52 -13.58
CA PHE A 179 -1.17 -7.79 -14.26
C PHE A 179 0.11 -8.41 -14.83
N GLN A 180 1.04 -7.59 -15.34
CA GLN A 180 2.36 -8.05 -15.78
C GLN A 180 3.17 -8.65 -14.62
N ALA A 181 3.17 -8.02 -13.45
CA ALA A 181 3.84 -8.56 -12.27
C ALA A 181 3.17 -9.84 -11.76
N LEU A 182 1.83 -9.89 -11.81
CA LEU A 182 1.04 -11.02 -11.31
C LEU A 182 1.28 -12.30 -12.12
N VAL A 183 1.29 -12.23 -13.46
CA VAL A 183 1.52 -13.44 -14.28
C VAL A 183 2.89 -14.06 -14.06
N VAL A 184 3.90 -13.25 -13.73
CA VAL A 184 5.27 -13.72 -13.49
C VAL A 184 5.37 -14.52 -12.18
N THR A 185 4.46 -14.33 -11.23
CA THR A 185 4.53 -15.02 -9.94
C THR A 185 4.13 -16.49 -10.02
N GLY A 186 3.50 -16.91 -11.12
CA GLY A 186 3.09 -18.31 -11.33
C GLY A 186 2.07 -18.82 -10.32
N THR A 187 1.31 -17.92 -9.68
CA THR A 187 0.32 -18.28 -8.66
C THR A 187 -0.82 -19.09 -9.30
N SER A 188 -1.16 -20.23 -8.71
CA SER A 188 -2.27 -21.08 -9.17
C SER A 188 -3.56 -20.28 -9.32
N ASN A 189 -4.29 -20.49 -10.43
CA ASN A 189 -5.51 -19.78 -10.81
C ASN A 189 -5.35 -18.28 -11.15
N LEU A 190 -4.11 -17.75 -11.15
CA LEU A 190 -3.76 -16.39 -11.57
C LEU A 190 -2.74 -16.41 -12.72
N GLY A 191 -2.68 -17.52 -13.46
CA GLY A 191 -1.82 -17.65 -14.62
C GLY A 191 -2.30 -16.81 -15.80
N TYR A 192 -1.46 -16.69 -16.82
CA TYR A 192 -1.77 -15.91 -18.03
C TYR A 192 -3.12 -16.27 -18.65
N MET A 193 -3.40 -17.56 -18.84
CA MET A 193 -4.65 -18.01 -19.47
C MET A 193 -5.89 -17.73 -18.61
N ASP A 194 -5.76 -17.82 -17.29
CA ASP A 194 -6.85 -17.55 -16.36
C ASP A 194 -7.20 -16.06 -16.39
N LEU A 195 -6.18 -15.19 -16.27
CA LEU A 195 -6.35 -13.74 -16.31
C LEU A 195 -6.85 -13.26 -17.68
N LEU A 196 -6.32 -13.81 -18.77
CA LEU A 196 -6.80 -13.50 -20.12
C LEU A 196 -8.30 -13.81 -20.24
N ARG A 197 -8.72 -15.00 -19.80
CA ARG A 197 -10.13 -15.40 -19.82
C ARG A 197 -11.00 -14.46 -18.98
N MET A 198 -10.54 -14.04 -17.80
CA MET A 198 -11.27 -13.12 -16.93
C MET A 198 -11.42 -11.72 -17.55
N LEU A 199 -10.37 -11.22 -18.21
CA LEU A 199 -10.37 -9.91 -18.85
C LEU A 199 -11.19 -9.87 -20.14
N THR A 200 -11.11 -10.91 -20.97
CA THR A 200 -11.80 -10.94 -22.27
C THR A 200 -13.21 -11.53 -22.20
N GLY A 201 -13.51 -12.34 -21.17
CA GLY A 201 -14.80 -12.99 -20.98
C GLY A 201 -16.00 -12.05 -21.14
N PRO A 202 -16.02 -10.86 -20.53
CA PRO A 202 -17.13 -9.91 -20.64
C PRO A 202 -17.42 -9.46 -22.08
N VAL A 203 -16.38 -9.32 -22.91
CA VAL A 203 -16.51 -8.90 -24.31
C VAL A 203 -17.12 -10.02 -25.15
N TYR A 204 -16.64 -11.25 -24.96
CA TYR A 204 -17.13 -12.40 -25.71
C TYR A 204 -18.54 -12.85 -25.28
N SER A 205 -18.89 -12.71 -23.99
CA SER A 205 -20.24 -13.04 -23.50
C SER A 205 -21.33 -12.08 -23.99
N GLN A 206 -20.97 -10.84 -24.35
CA GLN A 206 -21.92 -9.86 -24.90
C GLN A 206 -22.22 -10.11 -26.38
N SER A 207 -21.29 -10.70 -27.14
CA SER A 207 -21.52 -11.03 -28.57
C SER A 207 -22.59 -12.09 -28.79
N THR A 208 -22.78 -13.01 -27.84
CA THR A 208 -23.84 -14.05 -27.90
C THR A 208 -25.23 -13.53 -27.50
N ALA A 209 -25.33 -12.38 -26.82
CA ALA A 209 -26.61 -11.82 -26.38
C ALA A 209 -27.29 -10.93 -27.44
N LEU A 210 -26.56 -10.49 -28.47
CA LEU A 210 -27.06 -9.62 -29.54
C LEU A 210 -27.57 -10.40 -30.77
N THR A 211 -27.61 -11.73 -30.71
CA THR A 211 -28.04 -12.62 -31.81
C THR A 211 -29.45 -13.20 -31.64
N HIS A 212 -30.31 -12.59 -30.82
CA HIS A 212 -31.72 -12.97 -30.67
C HIS A 212 -32.66 -11.78 -30.80
#